data_AF-A0A661RCU0-F1
#
_entry.id   AF-A0A661RCU0-F1
#
_cell.length_a   1.000
_cell.length_b   1.000
_cell.length_c   1.000
_cell.angle_alpha   90.00
_cell.angle_beta   90.00
_cell.angle_gamma   90.00
#
_symmetry.space_group_name_H-M   'P 1'
#
loop_
_entity.id
_entity.type
_entity.pdbx_description
1 polymer ?
#
loop_
_entity_poly.entity_id
_entity_poly.type
_entity_poly.pdbx_seq_one_letter_code
_entity_poly.pdbx_strand_id
1 'polypeptide(L)'
;MRRKTVLKCLAILLIMTLPSVLCSSITEAKENGQVVVYTALDQVYSEPVLKRFEKKTGIKVKAIYDIEATKTIGLVNRIIAEKSRPRCDVFWNNEVVNTIRLKNKGLLEPYASPQARYFPELFRDEDGYWCGFAARARV
;
A
#
# COMPACT_ATOMS: atom_id res chain seq x y z
N MET A 1 -4.65 -18.95 -59.37
CA MET A 1 -3.95 -17.82 -58.69
C MET A 1 -4.85 -16.79 -57.97
N ARG A 2 -6.15 -16.65 -58.27
CA ARG A 2 -7.03 -15.60 -57.68
C ARG A 2 -7.48 -15.78 -56.21
N ARG A 3 -7.52 -17.01 -55.67
CA ARG A 3 -7.97 -17.27 -54.28
C ARG A 3 -7.01 -16.77 -53.19
N LYS A 4 -5.70 -16.71 -53.48
CA LYS A 4 -4.67 -16.26 -52.50
C LYS A 4 -4.64 -14.73 -52.34
N THR A 5 -5.10 -13.98 -53.35
CA THR A 5 -5.14 -12.51 -53.32
C THR A 5 -6.31 -11.99 -52.48
N VAL A 6 -7.49 -12.63 -52.59
CA VAL A 6 -8.69 -12.26 -51.79
C VAL A 6 -8.46 -12.48 -50.29
N LEU A 7 -7.77 -13.56 -49.91
CA LEU A 7 -7.46 -13.86 -48.50
C LEU A 7 -6.45 -12.88 -47.89
N LYS A 8 -5.51 -12.36 -48.69
CA LYS A 8 -4.57 -11.31 -48.28
C LYS A 8 -5.28 -9.95 -48.10
N CYS A 9 -6.23 -9.61 -48.97
CA CYS A 9 -7.03 -8.38 -48.81
C CYS A 9 -7.96 -8.43 -47.59
N LEU A 10 -8.51 -9.60 -47.24
CA LEU A 10 -9.35 -9.78 -46.05
C LEU A 10 -8.55 -9.67 -44.74
N ALA A 11 -7.30 -10.18 -44.73
CA ALA A 11 -6.40 -10.09 -43.58
C ALA A 11 -5.85 -8.67 -43.38
N ILE A 12 -5.66 -7.89 -44.45
CA ILE A 12 -5.22 -6.49 -44.36
C ILE A 12 -6.38 -5.58 -43.91
N LEU A 13 -7.63 -5.92 -44.25
CA LEU A 13 -8.82 -5.18 -43.79
C LEU A 13 -9.13 -5.39 -42.29
N LEU A 14 -8.72 -6.53 -41.70
CA LEU A 14 -8.96 -6.86 -40.29
C LEU A 14 -7.95 -6.19 -39.33
N ILE A 15 -6.85 -5.66 -39.84
CA ILE A 15 -5.76 -5.05 -39.04
C ILE A 15 -5.92 -3.52 -38.94
N MET A 16 -6.80 -2.89 -39.72
CA MET A 16 -7.00 -1.44 -39.73
C MET A 16 -8.18 -0.92 -38.88
N THR A 17 -8.88 -1.77 -38.12
CA THR A 17 -10.07 -1.37 -37.32
C THR A 17 -9.84 -1.24 -35.82
N LEU A 18 -8.60 -1.15 -35.35
CA LEU A 18 -8.30 -0.82 -33.94
C LEU A 18 -7.35 0.38 -33.84
N PRO A 19 -7.89 1.60 -33.91
CA PRO A 19 -7.41 2.62 -32.98
C PRO A 19 -8.52 3.60 -32.59
N SER A 20 -9.13 3.42 -31.42
CA SER A 20 -9.69 4.51 -30.59
C SER A 20 -10.61 4.01 -29.47
N VAL A 21 -10.13 3.12 -28.60
CA VAL A 21 -10.62 3.14 -27.21
C VAL A 21 -9.69 4.10 -26.48
N LEU A 22 -9.88 5.39 -26.80
CA LEU A 22 -9.20 6.48 -26.15
C LEU A 22 -9.67 6.46 -24.70
N CYS A 23 -8.69 6.20 -23.84
CA CYS A 23 -8.65 6.45 -22.41
C CYS A 23 -9.41 7.74 -22.04
N SER A 24 -10.69 7.58 -21.71
CA SER A 24 -11.47 8.55 -20.93
C SER A 24 -11.64 7.98 -19.53
N SER A 25 -10.52 7.70 -18.86
CA SER A 25 -10.50 7.66 -17.41
C SER A 25 -10.63 9.11 -16.94
N ILE A 26 -11.87 9.61 -16.96
CA ILE A 26 -12.25 10.77 -16.16
C ILE A 26 -11.82 10.41 -14.76
N THR A 27 -10.75 11.05 -14.30
CA THR A 27 -10.23 10.90 -12.95
C THR A 27 -11.31 11.48 -12.06
N GLU A 28 -12.18 10.61 -11.55
CA GLU A 28 -13.16 10.95 -10.54
C GLU A 28 -12.40 11.58 -9.37
N ALA A 29 -12.71 12.85 -9.13
CA ALA A 29 -12.17 13.60 -8.01
C ALA A 29 -12.69 12.97 -6.71
N LYS A 30 -11.84 12.14 -6.10
CA LYS A 30 -11.78 11.80 -4.67
C LYS A 30 -13.14 11.81 -3.95
N GLU A 31 -13.83 10.66 -3.95
CA GLU A 31 -14.52 10.29 -2.71
C GLU A 31 -13.47 10.33 -1.60
N ASN A 32 -13.74 11.05 -0.51
CA ASN A 32 -12.85 11.11 0.63
C ASN A 32 -12.67 9.70 1.19
N GLY A 33 -11.65 9.01 0.67
CA GLY A 33 -11.41 7.59 0.88
C GLY A 33 -11.19 7.26 2.34
N GLN A 34 -11.39 5.99 2.66
CA GLN A 34 -11.00 5.41 3.94
C GLN A 34 -9.65 4.72 3.78
N VAL A 35 -8.79 4.83 4.79
CA VAL A 35 -7.56 4.05 4.93
C VAL A 35 -7.64 3.22 6.20
N VAL A 36 -7.27 1.95 6.13
CA VAL A 36 -7.21 1.03 7.25
C VAL A 36 -5.78 0.94 7.76
N VAL A 37 -5.57 1.35 9.01
CA VAL A 37 -4.25 1.42 9.64
C VAL A 37 -4.16 0.40 10.76
N TYR A 38 -3.20 -0.52 10.70
CA TYR A 38 -2.90 -1.42 11.81
C TYR A 38 -1.73 -0.81 12.57
N THR A 39 -1.93 -0.47 13.85
CA THR A 39 -0.93 0.26 14.64
C THR A 39 -0.54 -0.47 15.91
N ALA A 40 0.75 -0.80 16.00
CA ALA A 40 1.37 -1.39 17.18
C ALA A 40 1.69 -0.35 18.27
N LEU A 41 1.68 0.95 17.93
CA LEU A 41 1.84 2.05 18.88
C LEU A 41 0.58 2.28 19.70
N ASP A 42 0.76 2.44 21.01
CA ASP A 42 -0.30 2.63 21.99
C ASP A 42 -1.27 3.71 21.52
N GLN A 43 -2.56 3.39 21.63
CA GLN A 43 -3.64 4.22 21.10
C GLN A 43 -3.57 5.66 21.59
N VAL A 44 -3.22 5.88 22.86
CA VAL A 44 -3.10 7.22 23.46
C VAL A 44 -2.11 8.13 22.71
N TYR A 45 -1.11 7.56 22.04
CA TYR A 45 -0.13 8.31 21.25
C TYR A 45 -0.44 8.30 19.74
N SER A 46 -0.96 7.20 19.20
CA SER A 46 -1.23 7.06 17.77
C SER A 46 -2.53 7.74 17.34
N GLU A 47 -3.61 7.63 18.13
CA GLU A 47 -4.92 8.18 17.78
C GLU A 47 -4.92 9.70 17.55
N PRO A 48 -4.25 10.55 18.36
CA PRO A 48 -4.18 11.98 18.09
C PRO A 48 -3.47 12.33 16.77
N VAL A 49 -2.48 11.52 16.35
CA VAL A 49 -1.78 11.70 15.07
C VAL A 49 -2.73 11.37 13.91
N LEU A 50 -3.44 10.25 14.00
CA LEU A 50 -4.39 9.81 12.98
C LEU A 50 -5.56 10.78 12.84
N LYS A 51 -6.13 11.28 13.95
CA LYS A 51 -7.18 12.31 13.92
C LYS A 51 -6.74 13.62 13.27
N ARG A 52 -5.49 14.04 13.51
CA ARG A 52 -4.92 15.22 12.84
C ARG A 52 -4.79 15.00 11.33
N PHE A 53 -4.38 13.80 10.91
CA PHE A 53 -4.35 13.43 9.50
C PHE A 53 -5.76 13.46 8.88
N GLU A 54 -6.76 12.89 9.54
CA GLU A 54 -8.16 12.93 9.06
C GLU A 54 -8.64 14.38 8.91
N LYS A 55 -8.44 15.22 9.92
CA LYS A 55 -8.84 16.64 9.90
C LYS A 55 -8.17 17.42 8.77
N LYS A 56 -6.89 17.15 8.50
CA LYS A 56 -6.11 17.86 7.49
C LYS A 56 -6.43 17.42 6.06
N THR A 57 -6.76 16.14 5.86
CA THR A 57 -6.85 15.55 4.52
C THR A 57 -8.27 15.21 4.08
N GLY A 58 -9.22 15.12 5.02
CA GLY A 58 -10.58 14.64 4.77
C GLY A 58 -10.69 13.11 4.66
N ILE A 59 -9.57 12.38 4.58
CA ILE A 59 -9.51 10.91 4.47
C ILE A 59 -9.88 10.31 5.83
N LYS A 60 -10.79 9.32 5.85
CA LYS A 60 -11.16 8.61 7.08
C LYS A 60 -10.13 7.55 7.43
N VAL A 61 -9.80 7.40 8.71
CA VAL A 61 -8.87 6.39 9.20
C VAL A 61 -9.63 5.35 10.03
N LYS A 62 -9.62 4.11 9.55
CA LYS A 62 -10.05 2.95 10.32
C LYS A 62 -8.84 2.32 10.99
N ALA A 63 -8.55 2.74 12.21
CA ALA A 63 -7.44 2.21 12.99
C ALA A 63 -7.82 0.89 13.69
N ILE A 64 -6.96 -0.12 13.58
CA ILE A 64 -6.93 -1.30 14.44
C ILE A 64 -5.70 -1.15 15.34
N TYR A 65 -5.95 -0.93 16.62
CA TYR A 65 -4.91 -0.83 17.64
C TYR A 65 -4.54 -2.23 18.12
N ASP A 66 -3.26 -2.39 18.46
CA ASP A 66 -2.81 -3.58 19.17
C ASP A 66 -3.30 -3.59 20.63
N ILE A 67 -3.22 -4.76 21.24
CA ILE A 67 -3.42 -4.95 22.67
C ILE A 67 -2.07 -5.23 23.33
N GLU A 68 -1.86 -4.69 24.53
CA GLU A 68 -0.57 -4.85 25.23
C GLU A 68 -0.15 -6.32 25.40
N ALA A 69 -1.10 -7.22 25.62
CA ALA A 69 -0.83 -8.65 25.83
C ALA A 69 -0.20 -9.34 24.61
N THR A 70 -0.39 -8.83 23.39
CA THR A 70 0.09 -9.45 22.14
C THR A 70 0.86 -8.47 21.25
N LYS A 71 1.44 -7.42 21.86
CA LYS A 71 2.01 -6.27 21.16
C LYS A 71 2.88 -6.67 19.98
N THR A 72 2.61 -6.02 18.85
CA THR A 72 3.09 -6.27 17.49
C THR A 72 2.69 -7.64 16.91
N ILE A 73 2.84 -8.74 17.64
CA ILE A 73 2.67 -10.10 17.11
C ILE A 73 1.22 -10.35 16.68
N GLY A 74 0.24 -9.81 17.43
CA GLY A 74 -1.18 -9.94 17.11
C GLY A 74 -1.52 -9.36 15.73
N LEU A 75 -1.08 -8.12 15.47
CA LEU A 75 -1.31 -7.45 14.19
C LEU A 75 -0.54 -8.13 13.03
N VAL A 76 0.69 -8.58 13.26
CA VAL A 76 1.49 -9.31 12.25
C VAL A 76 0.79 -10.61 11.85
N ASN A 77 0.35 -11.41 12.83
CA ASN A 77 -0.36 -12.66 12.56
C ASN A 77 -1.68 -12.41 11.84
N ARG A 78 -2.37 -11.31 12.16
CA ARG A 78 -3.57 -10.89 11.45
C ARG A 78 -3.29 -10.55 9.98
N ILE A 79 -2.24 -9.76 9.70
CA ILE A 79 -1.83 -9.45 8.32
C ILE A 79 -1.53 -10.75 7.54
N ILE A 80 -0.82 -11.70 8.16
CA ILE A 80 -0.52 -13.00 7.55
C ILE A 80 -1.80 -13.80 7.27
N ALA A 81 -2.75 -13.80 8.21
CA ALA A 81 -4.02 -14.52 8.07
C ALA A 81 -4.91 -13.89 6.98
N GLU A 82 -4.85 -12.57 6.81
CA GLU A 82 -5.62 -11.82 5.82
C GLU A 82 -4.96 -11.80 4.43
N LYS A 83 -3.83 -12.50 4.20
CA LYS A 83 -3.07 -12.45 2.94
C LYS A 83 -3.89 -12.69 1.66
N SER A 84 -4.91 -13.54 1.70
CA SER A 84 -5.76 -13.87 0.55
C SER A 84 -6.80 -12.79 0.26
N ARG A 85 -7.07 -11.92 1.24
CA ARG A 85 -7.98 -10.79 1.12
C ARG A 85 -7.53 -9.66 2.07
N PRO A 86 -6.46 -8.93 1.71
CA PRO A 86 -5.84 -7.92 2.58
C PRO A 86 -6.86 -6.87 3.02
N ARG A 87 -6.80 -6.48 4.30
CA ARG A 87 -7.61 -5.39 4.87
C ARG A 87 -6.80 -4.21 5.35
N CYS A 88 -5.50 -4.38 5.55
CA CYS A 88 -4.60 -3.38 6.09
C CYS A 88 -3.93 -2.63 4.93
N ASP A 89 -4.05 -1.31 4.92
CA ASP A 89 -3.39 -0.45 3.93
C ASP A 89 -2.04 0.06 4.46
N VAL A 90 -1.95 0.36 5.76
CA VAL A 90 -0.72 0.84 6.40
C VAL A 90 -0.48 0.11 7.71
N PHE A 91 0.68 -0.51 7.85
CA PHE A 91 1.13 -1.12 9.10
C PHE A 91 2.12 -0.20 9.82
N TRP A 92 1.66 0.47 10.88
CA TRP A 92 2.50 1.26 11.78
C TRP A 92 3.04 0.36 12.90
N ASN A 93 4.23 -0.20 12.68
CA ASN A 93 4.90 -1.08 13.63
C ASN A 93 5.81 -0.31 14.62
N ASN A 94 6.19 -0.97 15.73
CA ASN A 94 7.10 -0.47 16.77
C ASN A 94 8.48 -1.16 16.78
N GLU A 95 8.69 -2.11 15.87
CA GLU A 95 9.94 -2.86 15.72
C GLU A 95 10.13 -3.27 14.25
N VAL A 96 11.34 -3.69 13.87
CA VAL A 96 11.70 -3.94 12.47
C VAL A 96 11.70 -5.43 12.09
N VAL A 97 11.89 -6.33 13.04
CA VAL A 97 12.05 -7.78 12.81
C VAL A 97 10.80 -8.38 12.17
N ASN A 98 9.59 -8.11 12.68
CA ASN A 98 8.39 -8.63 12.00
C ASN A 98 8.04 -7.87 10.72
N THR A 99 8.46 -6.60 10.59
CA THR A 99 8.33 -5.88 9.32
C THR A 99 9.16 -6.55 8.23
N ILE A 100 10.42 -6.93 8.53
CA ILE A 100 11.28 -7.73 7.64
C ILE A 100 10.65 -9.10 7.37
N ARG A 101 10.07 -9.75 8.39
CA ARG A 101 9.37 -11.03 8.21
C ARG A 101 8.18 -10.91 7.25
N LEU A 102 7.42 -9.82 7.29
CA LEU A 102 6.33 -9.55 6.36
C LEU A 102 6.86 -9.29 4.93
N LYS A 103 7.95 -8.51 4.78
CA LYS A 103 8.67 -8.33 3.51
C LYS A 103 9.07 -9.68 2.91
N ASN A 104 9.75 -10.52 3.68
CA ASN A 104 10.22 -11.85 3.24
C ASN A 104 9.07 -12.81 2.89
N LYS A 105 7.84 -12.53 3.34
CA LYS A 105 6.63 -13.28 2.97
C LYS A 105 5.90 -12.70 1.75
N GLY A 106 6.39 -11.61 1.16
CA GLY A 106 5.74 -10.92 0.05
C GLY A 106 4.43 -10.23 0.45
N LEU A 107 4.31 -9.80 1.71
CA LEU A 107 3.09 -9.20 2.26
C LEU A 107 3.14 -7.67 2.36
N LEU A 108 4.22 -7.05 1.88
CA LEU A 108 4.39 -5.60 1.83
C LEU A 108 4.53 -5.16 0.37
N GLU A 109 3.99 -3.98 0.07
CA GLU A 109 4.13 -3.30 -1.22
C GLU A 109 5.26 -2.27 -1.10
N PRO A 110 6.22 -2.20 -2.05
CA PRO A 110 7.25 -1.18 -2.01
C PRO A 110 6.63 0.22 -2.24
N TYR A 111 6.96 1.16 -1.36
CA TYR A 111 6.53 2.55 -1.46
C TYR A 111 7.60 3.51 -0.96
N ALA A 112 8.28 4.16 -1.91
CA ALA A 112 9.24 5.23 -1.64
C ALA A 112 8.51 6.55 -1.32
N SER A 113 8.03 6.68 -0.08
CA SER A 113 7.40 7.92 0.39
C SER A 113 8.32 9.13 0.16
N PRO A 114 7.84 10.25 -0.42
CA PRO A 114 8.62 11.48 -0.52
C PRO A 114 9.08 12.02 0.83
N GLN A 115 8.38 11.66 1.92
CA GLN A 115 8.74 12.04 3.29
C GLN A 115 9.90 11.23 3.85
N ALA A 116 10.21 10.07 3.27
CA ALA A 116 11.30 9.20 3.71
C ALA A 116 12.66 9.92 3.68
N ARG A 117 12.84 10.89 2.76
CA ARG A 117 14.06 11.71 2.62
C ARG A 117 14.47 12.47 3.89
N TYR A 118 13.55 12.67 4.82
CA TYR A 118 13.81 13.39 6.08
C TYR A 118 14.32 12.48 7.20
N PHE A 119 14.36 11.16 6.99
CA PHE A 119 14.84 10.19 7.99
C PHE A 119 16.20 9.61 7.57
N PRO A 120 17.07 9.17 8.49
CA PRO A 120 18.33 8.52 8.13
C PRO A 120 18.13 7.29 7.23
N GLU A 121 19.05 7.06 6.28
CA GLU A 121 18.99 5.90 5.36
C GLU A 121 19.07 4.56 6.11
N LEU A 122 19.83 4.51 7.21
CA LEU A 122 19.95 3.34 8.08
C LEU A 122 18.61 2.84 8.64
N PHE A 123 17.58 3.70 8.68
CA PHE A 123 16.25 3.34 9.20
C PHE A 123 15.23 3.15 8.08
N ARG A 124 15.66 2.86 6.86
CA ARG A 124 14.80 2.66 5.69
C ARG A 124 15.24 1.43 4.92
N ASP A 125 14.29 0.74 4.32
CA ASP A 125 14.56 -0.36 3.43
C ASP A 125 15.07 0.16 2.07
N GLU A 126 16.16 -0.40 1.55
CA GLU A 126 16.72 0.01 0.26
C GLU A 126 15.74 -0.23 -0.90
N ASP A 127 14.95 -1.30 -0.82
CA ASP A 127 13.93 -1.64 -1.81
C ASP A 127 12.58 -0.93 -1.56
N GLY A 128 12.50 -0.09 -0.51
CA GLY A 128 11.34 0.74 -0.22
C GLY A 128 10.13 0.04 0.43
N TYR A 129 10.28 -1.18 0.97
CA TYR A 129 9.16 -1.88 1.61
C TYR A 129 8.77 -1.32 2.97
N TRP A 130 9.67 -0.61 3.65
CA TRP A 130 9.39 0.02 4.94
C TRP A 130 10.29 1.24 5.18
N CYS A 131 9.80 2.18 5.99
CA CYS A 131 10.51 3.39 6.39
C CYS A 131 10.27 3.65 7.88
N GLY A 132 11.34 3.63 8.68
CA GLY A 132 11.33 4.08 10.06
C GLY A 132 11.21 5.60 10.13
N PHE A 133 10.35 6.08 11.01
CA PHE A 133 10.11 7.53 11.21
C PHE A 133 10.16 7.96 12.69
N ALA A 134 10.37 7.02 13.59
CA ALA A 134 10.50 7.23 15.02
C ALA A 134 11.48 6.22 15.61
N ALA A 135 12.13 6.59 16.70
CA ALA A 135 13.03 5.72 17.45
C ALA A 135 12.53 5.57 18.89
N ARG A 136 12.76 4.40 19.48
CA ARG A 136 12.51 4.14 20.90
C ARG A 136 13.85 3.89 21.59
N ALA A 137 14.25 4.79 22.47
CA ALA A 137 15.37 4.55 23.36
C ALA A 137 15.01 3.43 24.35
N ARG A 138 15.97 2.54 24.60
CA ARG A 138 15.93 1.59 25.73
C ARG A 138 17.10 1.96 26.64
N VAL A 139 16.80 2.14 27.92
CA VAL A 139 17.78 2.30 29.01
C VAL A 139 17.87 1.01 29.79
#